data_AF-A0A853DLH5-F1
#
_entry.id   AF-A0A853DLH5-F1
#
_cell.length_a   1.000
_cell.length_b   1.000
_cell.length_c   1.000
_cell.angle_alpha   90.00
_cell.angle_beta   90.00
_cell.angle_gamma   90.00
#
_symmetry.space_group_name_H-M   'P 1'
#
loop_
_entity.id
_entity.type
_entity.pdbx_description
1 polymer ?
#
loop_
_entity_poly.entity_id
_entity_poly.type
_entity_poly.pdbx_seq_one_letter_code
_entity_poly.pdbx_strand_id
1 'polypeptide(L)'
;MTAWGEVTVRRSATGMPLLEAETEPAAFFGLGYAQAADEPDALLRKYLLVRGELATVDGPGATGRDENQRRWQVLEEARTAFASLPAALQDCYRAFIAGVSAYFDEHPRLLPAWAPPLEPALPIGVNRTVMLYWTIADAAQELRAAGIPLPEVVSELDRTPMTPGSNAWVVAPWRTRDGEAFLVSDPHLPFGGAYAMHEATVVTPTLHYTGFTFLGAMLPPLAHTADIAWGVTTGGPRVSDAYRVPDTAEPAVELNGVRSPIVARHDGAAYAICSPYTDRAAATELQLLAMLRARDAGELRETFAAGGFPPQNVLAADRTGASFYLRTGRVPRRPDGATGVLDPQQRWNGFLEQDELVHLDGAPSGYLQNANSAPDTVAPELSAEGWSADAFNDVPGRQTPRSERAIQLLARAVDVDADDMLAWAVDDLWPDTPAWQDGLAAAVDAHPARIAALPAERRAFLRLLLDFDGHASPTSVGASAWLAWRGDIARTPEAPETLRDRVDALDPELLLGALEHCALETRPYGELHTIAGHPGRGGSFTVRPGAAGDVQPTMQAALRATYFADGEAFAGGPALRVVRFGSDGMRSWSLLLPRQAAAFSRGEVLPTAFHPRDADDVDAVRRLTATDKV
;
A
#
# COMPACT_ATOMS: atom_id res chain seq x y z
N MET A 1 11.05 34.33 -17.08
CA MET A 1 12.01 33.46 -16.40
C MET A 1 11.87 33.71 -14.91
N THR A 2 11.13 32.82 -14.27
CA THR A 2 10.98 32.67 -12.83
C THR A 2 12.23 31.97 -12.29
N ALA A 3 12.96 32.64 -11.40
CA ALA A 3 14.06 32.04 -10.66
C ALA A 3 13.57 31.73 -9.25
N TRP A 4 13.60 30.45 -8.86
CA TRP A 4 13.12 29.98 -7.56
C TRP A 4 14.22 29.89 -6.50
N GLY A 5 15.49 29.98 -6.92
CA GLY A 5 16.65 29.95 -6.03
C GLY A 5 17.61 28.81 -6.36
N GLU A 6 18.36 28.37 -5.37
CA GLU A 6 19.26 27.22 -5.47
C GLU A 6 18.77 26.08 -4.59
N VAL A 7 19.04 24.84 -5.03
CA VAL A 7 18.87 23.64 -4.22
C VAL A 7 20.18 22.87 -4.18
N THR A 8 20.56 22.44 -2.98
CA THR A 8 21.66 21.50 -2.77
C THR A 8 21.06 20.09 -2.72
N VAL A 9 21.47 19.25 -3.66
CA VAL A 9 21.13 17.83 -3.72
C VAL A 9 22.31 17.04 -3.18
N ARG A 10 22.09 16.34 -2.07
CA ARG A 10 23.01 15.35 -1.50
C ARG A 10 22.40 13.96 -1.63
N ARG A 11 23.24 12.93 -1.59
CA ARG A 11 22.80 11.53 -1.56
C ARG A 11 23.35 10.90 -0.29
N SER A 12 22.50 10.21 0.47
CA SER A 12 22.95 9.35 1.57
C SER A 12 23.66 8.11 1.01
N ALA A 13 24.27 7.30 1.89
CA ALA A 13 24.91 6.03 1.54
C ALA A 13 23.97 5.04 0.82
N THR A 14 22.66 5.18 0.97
CA THR A 14 21.66 4.34 0.28
C THR A 14 21.20 4.92 -1.06
N GLY A 15 21.77 6.06 -1.48
CA GLY A 15 21.37 6.79 -2.66
C GLY A 15 20.09 7.64 -2.48
N MET A 16 19.50 7.69 -1.28
CA MET A 16 18.34 8.56 -1.02
C MET A 16 18.74 10.04 -1.15
N PRO A 17 18.01 10.85 -1.94
CA PRO A 17 18.27 12.28 -2.07
C PRO A 17 17.88 13.05 -0.80
N LEU A 18 18.79 13.94 -0.39
CA LEU A 18 18.65 14.88 0.71
C LEU A 18 18.70 16.30 0.11
N LEU A 19 17.55 16.97 0.10
CA LEU A 19 17.32 18.20 -0.64
C LEU A 19 17.24 19.37 0.35
N GLU A 20 18.14 20.34 0.20
CA GLU A 20 18.19 21.54 1.05
C GLU A 20 18.08 22.80 0.19
N ALA A 21 17.10 23.66 0.47
CA ALA A 21 16.89 24.92 -0.25
C ALA A 21 16.23 25.99 0.63
N GLU A 22 16.41 27.26 0.27
CA GLU A 22 15.76 28.41 0.95
C GLU A 22 14.27 28.54 0.61
N THR A 23 13.82 27.91 -0.47
CA THR A 23 12.43 28.01 -0.94
C THR A 23 11.86 26.63 -1.26
N GLU A 24 10.57 26.43 -1.00
CA GLU A 24 9.86 25.20 -1.36
C GLU A 24 9.94 24.87 -2.87
N PRO A 25 9.73 25.83 -3.81
CA PRO A 25 9.87 25.52 -5.22
C PRO A 25 11.28 25.07 -5.62
N ALA A 26 12.35 25.65 -5.04
CA ALA A 26 13.70 25.17 -5.31
C ALA A 26 13.94 23.74 -4.78
N ALA A 27 13.43 23.41 -3.59
CA ALA A 27 13.52 22.05 -3.07
C ALA A 27 12.75 21.05 -3.95
N PHE A 28 11.54 21.39 -4.40
CA PHE A 28 10.74 20.54 -5.28
C PHE A 28 11.32 20.43 -6.70
N PHE A 29 12.01 21.45 -7.20
CA PHE A 29 12.87 21.33 -8.40
C PHE A 29 13.93 20.25 -8.20
N GLY A 30 14.62 20.25 -7.06
CA GLY A 30 15.58 19.21 -6.70
C GLY A 30 14.94 17.81 -6.63
N LEU A 31 13.70 17.72 -6.11
CA LEU A 31 12.97 16.45 -6.05
C LEU A 31 12.63 15.91 -7.45
N GLY A 32 12.10 16.75 -8.33
CA GLY A 32 11.82 16.36 -9.72
C GLY A 32 13.08 15.93 -10.46
N TYR A 33 14.18 16.67 -10.28
CA TYR A 33 15.49 16.31 -10.82
C TYR A 33 15.97 14.95 -10.28
N ALA A 34 15.87 14.72 -8.98
CA ALA A 34 16.33 13.48 -8.34
C ALA A 34 15.51 12.27 -8.78
N GLN A 35 14.18 12.40 -8.88
CA GLN A 35 13.32 11.32 -9.38
C GLN A 35 13.63 10.97 -10.85
N ALA A 36 13.86 11.97 -11.71
CA ALA A 36 14.25 11.75 -13.10
C ALA A 36 15.64 11.12 -13.22
N ALA A 37 16.57 11.50 -12.34
CA ALA A 37 17.90 10.89 -12.27
C ALA A 37 17.86 9.42 -11.85
N ASP A 38 16.92 9.08 -10.97
CA ASP A 38 16.83 7.77 -10.36
C ASP A 38 16.11 6.74 -11.25
N GLU A 39 15.02 7.13 -11.93
CA GLU A 39 14.17 6.23 -12.72
C GLU A 39 13.59 6.94 -13.97
N PRO A 40 14.43 7.39 -14.92
CA PRO A 40 13.99 8.26 -16.03
C PRO A 40 12.91 7.63 -16.91
N ASP A 41 13.07 6.36 -17.30
CA ASP A 41 12.12 5.64 -18.16
C ASP A 41 10.79 5.40 -17.44
N ALA A 42 10.83 4.88 -16.21
CA ALA A 42 9.63 4.59 -15.42
C ALA A 42 8.85 5.86 -15.08
N LEU A 43 9.53 6.99 -14.80
CA LEU A 43 8.90 8.28 -14.56
C LEU A 43 8.14 8.77 -15.80
N LEU A 44 8.76 8.75 -16.98
CA LEU A 44 8.10 9.19 -18.22
C LEU A 44 6.94 8.27 -18.61
N ARG A 45 7.03 6.97 -18.34
CA ARG A 45 5.92 6.01 -18.52
C ARG A 45 4.75 6.29 -17.60
N LYS A 46 4.99 6.72 -16.35
CA LYS A 46 3.90 7.17 -15.47
C LYS A 46 3.19 8.39 -16.03
N TYR A 47 3.91 9.32 -16.64
CA TYR A 47 3.27 10.46 -17.30
C TYR A 47 2.49 10.06 -18.54
N LEU A 48 2.94 9.07 -19.33
CA LEU A 48 2.10 8.48 -20.38
C LEU A 48 0.85 7.81 -19.81
N LEU A 49 0.95 7.08 -18.69
CA LEU A 49 -0.22 6.49 -18.03
C LEU A 49 -1.23 7.57 -17.64
N VAL A 50 -0.81 8.64 -16.97
CA VAL A 50 -1.69 9.76 -16.60
C VAL A 50 -2.39 10.37 -17.81
N ARG A 51 -1.69 10.46 -18.94
CA ARG A 51 -2.23 10.98 -20.21
C ARG A 51 -3.14 9.98 -20.93
N GLY A 52 -3.16 8.72 -20.50
CA GLY A 52 -3.79 7.62 -21.23
C GLY A 52 -3.13 7.37 -22.58
N GLU A 53 -1.80 7.42 -22.64
CA GLU A 53 -1.01 7.24 -23.86
C GLU A 53 0.07 6.14 -23.71
N LEU A 54 -0.01 5.30 -22.67
CA LEU A 54 0.99 4.28 -22.37
C LEU A 54 1.10 3.20 -23.46
N ALA A 55 0.02 2.90 -24.18
CA ALA A 55 0.02 1.94 -25.29
C ALA A 55 0.89 2.37 -26.48
N THR A 56 1.26 3.65 -26.56
CA THR A 56 2.22 4.14 -27.56
C THR A 56 3.62 3.52 -27.39
N VAL A 57 3.95 3.07 -26.17
CA VAL A 57 5.26 2.49 -25.85
C VAL A 57 5.15 1.03 -25.37
N ASP A 58 4.13 0.70 -24.57
CA ASP A 58 3.91 -0.67 -24.07
C ASP A 58 3.09 -1.56 -25.03
N GLY A 59 2.62 -0.99 -26.14
CA GLY A 59 1.82 -1.70 -27.13
C GLY A 59 0.39 -2.03 -26.66
N PRO A 60 -0.31 -2.93 -27.39
CA PRO A 60 -1.74 -3.17 -27.21
C PRO A 60 -2.16 -3.64 -25.81
N GLY A 61 -1.25 -4.25 -25.04
CA GLY A 61 -1.50 -4.69 -23.66
C GLY A 61 -1.80 -3.53 -22.69
N ALA A 62 -1.47 -2.29 -23.05
CA ALA A 62 -1.76 -1.12 -22.23
C ALA A 62 -3.05 -0.36 -22.63
N THR A 63 -3.73 -0.74 -23.72
CA THR A 63 -4.93 -0.03 -24.22
C THR A 63 -6.03 0.11 -23.17
N GLY A 64 -6.30 -0.95 -22.40
CA GLY A 64 -7.31 -0.90 -21.34
C GLY A 64 -6.97 0.10 -20.22
N ARG A 65 -5.68 0.27 -19.92
CA ARG A 65 -5.21 1.29 -18.96
C ARG A 65 -5.46 2.68 -19.50
N ASP A 66 -5.08 2.92 -20.75
CA ASP A 66 -5.27 4.20 -21.43
C ASP A 66 -6.75 4.60 -21.52
N GLU A 67 -7.63 3.65 -21.86
CA GLU A 67 -9.07 3.86 -21.86
C GLU A 67 -9.61 4.20 -20.47
N ASN A 68 -9.10 3.56 -19.43
CA ASN A 68 -9.52 3.84 -18.06
C ASN A 68 -9.11 5.25 -17.62
N GLN A 69 -7.89 5.67 -17.95
CA GLN A 69 -7.38 7.02 -17.63
C GLN A 69 -8.23 8.11 -18.31
N ARG A 70 -8.58 7.90 -19.58
CA ARG A 70 -9.50 8.78 -20.33
C ARG A 70 -10.93 8.76 -19.79
N ARG A 71 -11.46 7.59 -19.43
CA ARG A 71 -12.82 7.44 -18.84
C ARG A 71 -12.98 8.32 -17.60
N TRP A 72 -11.96 8.30 -16.74
CA TRP A 72 -11.89 9.04 -15.49
C TRP A 72 -11.31 10.46 -15.61
N GLN A 73 -10.96 10.88 -16.84
CA GLN A 73 -10.44 12.22 -17.14
C GLN A 73 -9.26 12.59 -16.23
N VAL A 74 -8.32 11.66 -16.02
CA VAL A 74 -7.29 11.80 -15.00
C VAL A 74 -6.44 13.05 -15.23
N LEU A 75 -5.98 13.28 -16.47
CA LEU A 75 -5.18 14.45 -16.79
C LEU A 75 -5.99 15.74 -16.77
N GLU A 76 -7.21 15.74 -17.29
CA GLU A 76 -8.08 16.92 -17.32
C GLU A 76 -8.40 17.40 -15.90
N GLU A 77 -8.76 16.47 -15.01
CA GLU A 77 -9.01 16.78 -13.59
C GLU A 77 -7.74 17.22 -12.87
N ALA A 78 -6.58 16.68 -13.22
CA ALA A 78 -5.30 17.14 -12.68
C ALA A 78 -4.96 18.57 -13.15
N ARG A 79 -5.30 18.95 -14.39
CA ARG A 79 -5.14 20.33 -14.90
C ARG A 79 -6.10 21.30 -14.22
N THR A 80 -7.37 20.91 -14.05
CA THR A 80 -8.36 21.70 -13.28
C THR A 80 -7.89 21.89 -11.85
N ALA A 81 -7.39 20.81 -11.22
CA ALA A 81 -6.84 20.86 -9.88
C ALA A 81 -5.67 21.83 -9.80
N PHE A 82 -4.65 21.69 -10.65
CA PHE A 82 -3.50 22.59 -10.71
C PHE A 82 -3.92 24.06 -10.80
N ALA A 83 -4.87 24.38 -11.68
CA ALA A 83 -5.36 25.75 -11.87
C ALA A 83 -6.05 26.34 -10.63
N SER A 84 -6.61 25.49 -9.76
CA SER A 84 -7.29 25.88 -8.52
C SER A 84 -6.38 25.94 -7.28
N LEU A 85 -5.17 25.39 -7.35
CA LEU A 85 -4.22 25.41 -6.23
C LEU A 85 -3.75 26.83 -5.91
N PRO A 86 -3.36 27.14 -4.66
CA PRO A 86 -2.71 28.41 -4.32
C PRO A 86 -1.47 28.66 -5.18
N ALA A 87 -1.21 29.93 -5.54
CA ALA A 87 -0.10 30.29 -6.45
C ALA A 87 1.27 29.75 -5.99
N ALA A 88 1.56 29.82 -4.68
CA ALA A 88 2.80 29.27 -4.13
C ALA A 88 2.96 27.76 -4.36
N LEU A 89 1.86 27.00 -4.31
CA LEU A 89 1.88 25.56 -4.58
C LEU A 89 1.95 25.29 -6.09
N GLN A 90 1.30 26.11 -6.93
CA GLN A 90 1.48 26.04 -8.39
C GLN A 90 2.96 26.24 -8.79
N ASP A 91 3.67 27.16 -8.12
CA ASP A 91 5.09 27.38 -8.36
C ASP A 91 5.93 26.14 -7.98
N CYS A 92 5.57 25.44 -6.90
CA CYS A 92 6.23 24.18 -6.53
C CYS A 92 6.06 23.10 -7.61
N TYR A 93 4.83 22.94 -8.15
CA TYR A 93 4.57 21.98 -9.24
C TYR A 93 5.27 22.35 -10.55
N ARG A 94 5.33 23.64 -10.89
CA ARG A 94 6.12 24.14 -12.04
C ARG A 94 7.60 23.84 -11.84
N ALA A 95 8.13 24.10 -10.65
CA ALA A 95 9.52 23.87 -10.33
C ALA A 95 9.88 22.38 -10.33
N PHE A 96 9.01 21.52 -9.81
CA PHE A 96 9.16 20.06 -9.88
C PHE A 96 9.32 19.57 -11.32
N ILE A 97 8.40 19.96 -12.21
CA ILE A 97 8.48 19.58 -13.63
C ILE A 97 9.70 20.21 -14.31
N ALA A 98 10.06 21.45 -13.99
CA ALA A 98 11.29 22.06 -14.49
C ALA A 98 12.54 21.30 -14.04
N GLY A 99 12.53 20.71 -12.84
CA GLY A 99 13.59 19.82 -12.35
C GLY A 99 13.71 18.54 -13.15
N VAL A 100 12.57 17.92 -13.50
CA VAL A 100 12.53 16.76 -14.42
C VAL A 100 13.11 17.15 -15.79
N SER A 101 12.67 18.27 -16.37
CA SER A 101 13.20 18.77 -17.64
C SER A 101 14.71 19.03 -17.58
N ALA A 102 15.18 19.69 -16.52
CA ALA A 102 16.59 20.02 -16.35
C ALA A 102 17.50 18.78 -16.32
N TYR A 103 17.03 17.66 -15.76
CA TYR A 103 17.76 16.40 -15.83
C TYR A 103 17.94 15.92 -17.27
N PHE A 104 16.88 15.94 -18.08
CA PHE A 104 16.92 15.50 -19.47
C PHE A 104 17.67 16.46 -20.39
N ASP A 105 17.65 17.76 -20.11
CA ASP A 105 18.46 18.76 -20.84
C ASP A 105 19.96 18.49 -20.68
N GLU A 106 20.38 18.07 -19.49
CA GLU A 106 21.76 17.69 -19.21
C GLU A 106 22.12 16.29 -19.72
N HIS A 107 21.12 15.41 -19.83
CA HIS A 107 21.27 14.02 -20.25
C HIS A 107 20.39 13.71 -21.47
N PRO A 108 20.55 14.42 -22.61
CA PRO A 108 19.64 14.29 -23.75
C PRO A 108 19.64 12.89 -24.37
N ARG A 109 20.68 12.08 -24.12
CA ARG A 109 20.76 10.67 -24.53
C ARG A 109 19.82 9.75 -23.75
N LEU A 110 19.37 10.18 -22.57
CA LEU A 110 18.42 9.44 -21.72
C LEU A 110 16.97 9.88 -21.96
N LEU A 111 16.74 10.95 -22.74
CA LEU A 111 15.40 11.37 -23.14
C LEU A 111 14.93 10.51 -24.32
N PRO A 112 13.95 9.61 -24.15
CA PRO A 112 13.45 8.82 -25.25
C PRO A 112 12.66 9.68 -26.25
N ALA A 113 12.68 9.31 -27.53
CA ALA A 113 11.96 10.02 -28.58
C ALA A 113 10.42 10.06 -28.38
N TRP A 114 9.89 9.12 -27.59
CA TRP A 114 8.47 9.04 -27.24
C TRP A 114 8.10 9.86 -25.99
N ALA A 115 9.06 10.51 -25.32
CA ALA A 115 8.82 11.23 -24.08
C ALA A 115 7.61 12.18 -24.20
N PRO A 116 6.62 12.10 -23.29
CA PRO A 116 5.47 12.98 -23.36
C PRO A 116 5.86 14.43 -23.08
N PRO A 117 5.09 15.41 -23.58
CA PRO A 117 5.26 16.80 -23.16
C PRO A 117 5.04 16.90 -21.64
N LEU A 118 5.98 17.56 -20.96
CA LEU A 118 5.93 17.73 -19.52
C LEU A 118 5.08 18.95 -19.14
N GLU A 119 4.18 18.78 -18.16
CA GLU A 119 3.34 19.86 -17.64
C GLU A 119 3.08 19.71 -16.13
N PRO A 120 2.86 20.82 -15.39
CA PRO A 120 2.72 20.82 -13.91
C PRO A 120 1.56 19.97 -13.36
N ALA A 121 0.59 19.60 -14.21
CA ALA A 121 -0.53 18.75 -13.83
C ALA A 121 -0.16 17.25 -13.76
N LEU A 122 0.91 16.81 -14.43
CA LEU A 122 1.26 15.39 -14.47
C LEU A 122 1.51 14.77 -13.09
N PRO A 123 2.23 15.42 -12.15
CA PRO A 123 2.46 14.84 -10.82
C PRO A 123 1.19 14.73 -9.98
N ILE A 124 0.24 15.66 -10.14
CA ILE A 124 -1.10 15.57 -9.55
C ILE A 124 -1.86 14.38 -10.14
N GLY A 125 -1.74 14.19 -11.46
CA GLY A 125 -2.31 13.04 -12.16
C GLY A 125 -1.80 11.70 -11.62
N VAL A 126 -0.51 11.60 -11.26
CA VAL A 126 0.06 10.38 -10.67
C VAL A 126 -0.61 10.04 -9.34
N ASN A 127 -0.69 11.00 -8.41
CA ASN A 127 -1.40 10.82 -7.15
C ASN A 127 -2.87 10.47 -7.38
N ARG A 128 -3.54 11.21 -8.25
CA ARG A 128 -4.94 10.97 -8.62
C ARG A 128 -5.15 9.55 -9.15
N THR A 129 -4.31 9.05 -10.05
CA THR A 129 -4.41 7.68 -10.59
C THR A 129 -4.45 6.66 -9.44
N VAL A 130 -3.51 6.76 -8.50
CA VAL A 130 -3.44 5.83 -7.37
C VAL A 130 -4.64 5.98 -6.43
N MET A 131 -4.98 7.20 -6.03
CA MET A 131 -6.10 7.45 -5.13
C MET A 131 -7.43 7.00 -5.73
N LEU A 132 -7.65 7.29 -7.01
CA LEU A 132 -8.87 6.92 -7.73
C LEU A 132 -9.09 5.40 -7.66
N TYR A 133 -8.07 4.60 -7.96
CA TYR A 133 -8.15 3.14 -7.95
C TYR A 133 -8.58 2.56 -6.61
N TRP A 134 -8.19 3.18 -5.50
CA TRP A 134 -8.67 2.80 -4.17
C TRP A 134 -10.12 3.22 -3.96
N THR A 135 -10.47 4.44 -4.35
CA THR A 135 -11.81 4.98 -4.08
C THR A 135 -12.92 4.25 -4.84
N ILE A 136 -12.63 3.67 -5.99
CA ILE A 136 -13.63 3.00 -6.86
C ILE A 136 -13.69 1.47 -6.66
N ALA A 137 -12.82 0.91 -5.83
CA ALA A 137 -12.66 -0.53 -5.69
C ALA A 137 -13.96 -1.21 -5.22
N ASP A 138 -14.62 -0.66 -4.20
CA ASP A 138 -15.86 -1.22 -3.64
C ASP A 138 -16.99 -1.25 -4.68
N ALA A 139 -17.21 -0.14 -5.39
CA ALA A 139 -18.24 -0.05 -6.43
C ALA A 139 -17.95 -1.03 -7.60
N ALA A 140 -16.68 -1.19 -7.98
CA ALA A 140 -16.30 -2.19 -8.98
C ALA A 140 -16.56 -3.62 -8.47
N GLN A 141 -16.31 -3.87 -7.19
CA GLN A 141 -16.58 -5.15 -6.56
C GLN A 141 -18.08 -5.49 -6.51
N GLU A 142 -18.94 -4.50 -6.24
CA GLU A 142 -20.40 -4.68 -6.28
C GLU A 142 -20.92 -5.03 -7.67
N LEU A 143 -20.38 -4.39 -8.71
CA LEU A 143 -20.72 -4.73 -10.09
C LEU A 143 -20.33 -6.17 -10.43
N ARG A 144 -19.15 -6.61 -9.98
CA ARG A 144 -18.71 -8.01 -10.15
C ARG A 144 -19.61 -8.99 -9.40
N ALA A 145 -19.96 -8.67 -8.15
CA ALA A 145 -20.87 -9.49 -7.34
C ALA A 145 -22.27 -9.59 -7.97
N ALA A 146 -22.71 -8.55 -8.68
CA ALA A 146 -23.95 -8.55 -9.46
C ALA A 146 -23.83 -9.25 -10.83
N GLY A 147 -22.69 -9.89 -11.14
CA GLY A 147 -22.47 -10.59 -12.39
C GLY A 147 -22.20 -9.69 -13.60
N ILE A 148 -21.92 -8.40 -13.38
CA ILE A 148 -21.69 -7.44 -14.46
C ILE A 148 -20.25 -7.57 -14.99
N PRO A 149 -20.05 -7.84 -16.29
CA PRO A 149 -18.72 -7.90 -16.88
C PRO A 149 -18.11 -6.51 -16.92
N LEU A 150 -17.00 -6.33 -16.21
CA LEU A 150 -16.22 -5.09 -16.22
C LEU A 150 -15.06 -5.17 -17.23
N PRO A 151 -14.55 -4.02 -17.71
CA PRO A 151 -13.31 -3.97 -18.47
C PRO A 151 -12.15 -4.66 -17.73
N GLU A 152 -11.16 -5.15 -18.48
CA GLU A 152 -9.98 -5.84 -17.94
C GLU A 152 -9.25 -4.99 -16.88
N VAL A 153 -9.25 -3.66 -17.05
CA VAL A 153 -8.66 -2.72 -16.08
C VAL A 153 -9.72 -1.73 -15.63
N VAL A 154 -10.16 -1.90 -14.38
CA VAL A 154 -10.90 -0.86 -13.63
C VAL A 154 -9.97 -0.25 -12.57
N SER A 155 -9.13 -1.09 -11.95
CA SER A 155 -8.01 -0.70 -11.09
C SER A 155 -6.73 -1.45 -11.49
N GLU A 156 -5.54 -0.82 -11.39
CA GLU A 156 -4.27 -1.55 -11.59
C GLU A 156 -4.07 -2.69 -10.59
N LEU A 157 -4.79 -2.65 -9.46
CA LEU A 157 -4.79 -3.74 -8.47
C LEU A 157 -5.49 -5.00 -8.97
N ASP A 158 -6.36 -4.88 -9.98
CA ASP A 158 -7.04 -6.02 -10.58
C ASP A 158 -6.06 -6.92 -11.36
N ARG A 159 -4.85 -6.42 -11.69
CA ARG A 159 -3.84 -7.13 -12.49
C ARG A 159 -2.68 -7.71 -11.70
N THR A 160 -2.60 -7.46 -10.38
CA THR A 160 -1.47 -7.94 -9.59
C THR A 160 -1.71 -9.38 -9.10
N PRO A 161 -0.76 -10.31 -9.31
CA PRO A 161 -0.83 -11.64 -8.72
C PRO A 161 -0.62 -11.61 -7.20
N MET A 162 -0.08 -10.50 -6.66
CA MET A 162 0.03 -10.25 -5.22
C MET A 162 -1.19 -9.49 -4.71
N THR A 163 -1.85 -9.99 -3.66
CA THR A 163 -2.88 -9.22 -2.95
C THR A 163 -2.21 -8.07 -2.20
N PRO A 164 -2.57 -6.81 -2.45
CA PRO A 164 -2.03 -5.68 -1.72
C PRO A 164 -2.31 -5.79 -0.22
N GLY A 165 -1.35 -5.38 0.60
CA GLY A 165 -1.47 -5.33 2.06
C GLY A 165 -0.74 -4.12 2.61
N SER A 166 -0.76 -3.92 3.91
CA SER A 166 0.09 -2.95 4.61
C SER A 166 0.14 -3.30 6.10
N ASN A 167 1.21 -2.95 6.79
CA ASN A 167 1.24 -2.84 8.24
C ASN A 167 1.41 -1.38 8.68
N ALA A 168 0.79 -1.02 9.78
CA ALA A 168 1.14 0.19 10.52
C ALA A 168 0.99 -0.07 12.02
N TRP A 169 1.97 0.37 12.82
CA TRP A 169 1.95 0.20 14.27
C TRP A 169 2.33 1.50 14.98
N VAL A 170 1.82 1.66 16.19
CA VAL A 170 2.28 2.63 17.17
C VAL A 170 2.60 1.88 18.47
N VAL A 171 3.72 2.22 19.11
CA VAL A 171 4.06 1.77 20.47
C VAL A 171 4.23 2.99 21.36
N ALA A 172 3.49 3.01 22.47
CA ALA A 172 3.49 4.11 23.42
C ALA A 172 4.78 4.12 24.27
N PRO A 173 5.24 5.31 24.70
CA PRO A 173 6.44 5.48 25.52
C PRO A 173 6.58 4.55 26.72
N TRP A 174 5.49 4.32 27.46
CA TRP A 174 5.55 3.53 28.69
C TRP A 174 5.71 2.02 28.46
N ARG A 175 5.62 1.55 27.22
CA ARG A 175 5.93 0.15 26.85
C ARG A 175 7.38 -0.06 26.45
N THR A 176 8.14 1.02 26.26
CA THR A 176 9.51 0.96 25.74
C THR A 176 10.53 1.22 26.85
N ARG A 177 11.72 0.67 26.69
CA ARG A 177 12.79 0.76 27.70
C ARG A 177 13.20 2.20 28.00
N ASP A 178 13.26 3.00 26.95
CA ASP A 178 13.78 4.36 27.01
C ASP A 178 12.68 5.42 27.19
N GLY A 179 11.40 5.02 27.28
CA GLY A 179 10.29 5.97 27.42
C GLY A 179 9.97 6.71 26.12
N GLU A 180 10.06 6.04 24.98
CA GLU A 180 10.02 6.61 23.64
C GLU A 180 8.89 6.02 22.80
N ALA A 181 8.29 6.85 21.95
CA ALA A 181 7.25 6.40 21.03
C ALA A 181 7.88 5.86 19.74
N PHE A 182 7.31 4.75 19.23
CA PHE A 182 7.67 4.21 17.92
C PHE A 182 6.49 4.20 16.98
N LEU A 183 6.78 4.40 15.69
CA LEU A 183 5.85 4.19 14.60
C LEU A 183 6.47 3.29 13.53
N VAL A 184 5.70 2.32 13.05
CA VAL A 184 6.04 1.51 11.88
C VAL A 184 5.04 1.79 10.76
N SER A 185 5.53 1.98 9.54
CA SER A 185 4.74 2.13 8.32
C SER A 185 5.31 1.24 7.22
N ASP A 186 4.54 0.28 6.74
CA ASP A 186 5.01 -0.78 5.85
C ASP A 186 3.95 -1.12 4.78
N PRO A 187 3.73 -0.27 3.76
CA PRO A 187 2.84 -0.59 2.65
C PRO A 187 3.34 -1.80 1.81
N HIS A 188 2.46 -2.75 1.54
CA HIS A 188 2.69 -3.89 0.64
C HIS A 188 2.00 -3.71 -0.71
N LEU A 189 2.60 -2.86 -1.54
CA LEU A 189 2.15 -2.54 -2.91
C LEU A 189 3.06 -3.19 -3.96
N PRO A 190 2.68 -3.18 -5.26
CA PRO A 190 3.61 -3.52 -6.34
C PRO A 190 4.82 -2.56 -6.37
N PHE A 191 6.02 -3.09 -6.70
CA PHE A 191 7.26 -2.27 -6.79
C PHE A 191 7.33 -1.36 -8.00
N GLY A 192 6.59 -1.71 -9.05
CA GLY A 192 6.62 -1.05 -10.35
C GLY A 192 5.28 -0.45 -10.72
N GLY A 193 5.18 -0.03 -11.98
CA GLY A 193 3.95 0.55 -12.52
C GLY A 193 3.49 1.77 -11.73
N ALA A 194 2.18 1.91 -11.51
CA ALA A 194 1.61 3.05 -10.81
C ALA A 194 2.12 3.21 -9.36
N TYR A 195 2.47 2.12 -8.69
CA TYR A 195 2.80 2.07 -7.26
C TYR A 195 4.29 2.18 -6.94
N ALA A 196 5.16 2.29 -7.95
CA ALA A 196 6.58 2.51 -7.73
C ALA A 196 6.80 3.73 -6.83
N MET A 197 7.55 3.55 -5.74
CA MET A 197 7.81 4.57 -4.72
C MET A 197 9.20 5.17 -4.90
N HIS A 198 9.36 6.41 -4.42
CA HIS A 198 10.61 7.14 -4.36
C HIS A 198 10.73 7.83 -3.01
N GLU A 199 11.85 7.58 -2.32
CA GLU A 199 12.13 8.12 -1.00
C GLU A 199 12.99 9.38 -1.11
N ALA A 200 12.68 10.42 -0.32
CA ALA A 200 13.50 11.63 -0.25
C ALA A 200 13.34 12.35 1.09
N THR A 201 14.36 13.12 1.44
CA THR A 201 14.31 14.16 2.48
C THR A 201 14.24 15.53 1.82
N VAL A 202 13.28 16.36 2.23
CA VAL A 202 13.14 17.76 1.79
C VAL A 202 13.29 18.67 3.00
N VAL A 203 14.16 19.67 2.89
CA VAL A 203 14.47 20.65 3.94
C VAL A 203 14.41 22.07 3.39
N THR A 204 13.51 22.87 3.94
CA THR A 204 13.42 24.31 3.76
C THR A 204 13.09 24.98 5.11
N PRO A 205 13.15 26.32 5.21
CA PRO A 205 12.72 27.01 6.43
C PRO A 205 11.24 26.77 6.82
N THR A 206 10.40 26.33 5.88
CA THR A 206 8.94 26.17 6.09
C THR A 206 8.44 24.74 5.92
N LEU A 207 9.30 23.81 5.49
CA LEU A 207 8.92 22.43 5.22
C LEU A 207 10.11 21.49 5.45
N HIS A 208 9.97 20.53 6.37
CA HIS A 208 11.00 19.54 6.65
C HIS A 208 10.38 18.16 6.87
N TYR A 209 10.60 17.24 5.93
CA TYR A 209 10.10 15.87 6.03
C TYR A 209 11.04 14.87 5.35
N THR A 210 10.89 13.59 5.74
CA THR A 210 11.39 12.44 4.98
C THR A 210 10.20 11.55 4.63
N GLY A 211 10.04 11.17 3.36
CA GLY A 211 8.80 10.60 2.85
C GLY A 211 8.97 9.67 1.67
N PHE A 212 7.97 8.84 1.43
CA PHE A 212 7.82 8.05 0.20
C PHE A 212 6.76 8.69 -0.68
N THR A 213 7.18 9.20 -1.83
CA THR A 213 6.30 9.64 -2.91
C THR A 213 6.06 8.48 -3.86
N PHE A 214 4.91 8.45 -4.54
CA PHE A 214 4.86 7.68 -5.78
C PHE A 214 5.83 8.33 -6.77
N LEU A 215 6.67 7.55 -7.45
CA LEU A 215 7.54 8.05 -8.52
C LEU A 215 6.70 8.92 -9.49
N GLY A 216 7.18 10.08 -9.88
CA GLY A 216 6.46 11.07 -10.70
C GLY A 216 5.47 11.96 -9.94
N ALA A 217 5.17 11.70 -8.66
CA ALA A 217 4.38 12.58 -7.80
C ALA A 217 5.28 13.49 -6.94
N MET A 218 4.75 14.63 -6.51
CA MET A 218 5.49 15.63 -5.73
C MET A 218 5.30 15.47 -4.22
N LEU A 219 4.06 15.26 -3.76
CA LEU A 219 3.73 15.18 -2.32
C LEU A 219 3.56 13.73 -1.88
N PRO A 220 4.23 13.29 -0.79
CA PRO A 220 4.15 11.91 -0.32
C PRO A 220 2.88 11.64 0.52
N PRO A 221 2.21 10.48 0.33
CA PRO A 221 1.17 10.02 1.25
C PRO A 221 1.74 9.45 2.57
N LEU A 222 3.01 9.07 2.59
CA LEU A 222 3.69 8.44 3.73
C LEU A 222 4.93 9.24 4.08
N ALA A 223 4.98 9.82 5.27
CA ALA A 223 6.12 10.61 5.70
C ALA A 223 6.23 10.70 7.23
N HIS A 224 7.32 11.33 7.66
CA HIS A 224 7.45 11.87 9.00
C HIS A 224 8.17 13.21 8.95
N THR A 225 7.95 14.01 9.99
CA THR A 225 8.69 15.23 10.30
C THR A 225 9.60 14.97 11.50
N ALA A 226 10.15 16.04 12.09
CA ALA A 226 10.87 15.95 13.36
C ALA A 226 9.92 15.60 14.53
N ASP A 227 8.64 15.90 14.40
CA ASP A 227 7.68 15.89 15.49
C ASP A 227 6.62 14.81 15.36
N ILE A 228 6.30 14.35 14.15
CA ILE A 228 5.20 13.40 13.89
C ILE A 228 5.57 12.40 12.81
N ALA A 229 5.06 11.19 12.91
CA ALA A 229 5.06 10.20 11.84
C ALA A 229 3.67 9.59 11.68
N TRP A 230 3.37 9.05 10.49
CA TRP A 230 2.15 8.29 10.26
C TRP A 230 2.37 7.10 9.32
N GLY A 231 1.57 6.07 9.52
CA GLY A 231 1.44 4.91 8.65
C GLY A 231 0.02 4.79 8.13
N VAL A 232 -0.12 4.22 6.95
CA VAL A 232 -1.41 4.07 6.25
C VAL A 232 -1.60 2.63 5.83
N THR A 233 -2.80 2.09 6.07
CA THR A 233 -3.17 0.73 5.63
C THR A 233 -4.52 0.72 4.93
N THR A 234 -4.72 -0.23 4.02
CA THR A 234 -5.99 -0.42 3.31
C THR A 234 -7.06 -1.06 4.21
N GLY A 235 -8.33 -0.90 3.83
CA GLY A 235 -9.50 -1.34 4.59
C GLY A 235 -10.35 -0.16 5.08
N GLY A 236 -10.50 0.88 4.27
CA GLY A 236 -11.28 2.06 4.64
C GLY A 236 -12.80 1.89 4.49
N PRO A 237 -13.56 2.93 4.87
CA PRO A 237 -15.02 2.93 4.73
C PRO A 237 -15.45 2.92 3.25
N ARG A 238 -16.69 2.49 3.00
CA ARG A 238 -17.26 2.44 1.65
C ARG A 238 -17.54 3.85 1.14
N VAL A 239 -16.80 4.34 0.15
CA VAL A 239 -16.93 5.73 -0.35
C VAL A 239 -17.62 5.88 -1.70
N SER A 240 -17.58 4.85 -2.55
CA SER A 240 -18.18 4.90 -3.89
C SER A 240 -19.34 3.92 -4.01
N ASP A 241 -20.24 4.19 -4.95
CA ASP A 241 -21.41 3.37 -5.23
C ASP A 241 -21.51 3.06 -6.72
N ALA A 242 -21.93 1.85 -7.05
CA ALA A 242 -22.32 1.48 -8.40
C ALA A 242 -23.79 1.83 -8.66
N TYR A 243 -24.11 2.31 -9.85
CA TYR A 243 -25.47 2.67 -10.26
C TYR A 243 -25.86 2.00 -11.57
N ARG A 244 -27.10 1.50 -11.63
CA ARG A 244 -27.73 1.03 -12.87
C ARG A 244 -28.46 2.20 -13.55
N VAL A 245 -28.14 2.50 -14.80
CA VAL A 245 -28.76 3.59 -15.58
C VAL A 245 -29.28 3.07 -16.92
N PRO A 246 -30.14 3.81 -17.63
CA PRO A 246 -30.62 3.40 -18.95
C PRO A 246 -29.45 3.14 -19.92
N ASP A 247 -29.57 2.12 -20.78
CA ASP A 247 -28.55 1.82 -21.78
C ASP A 247 -28.37 2.94 -22.84
N THR A 248 -29.28 3.90 -22.91
CA THR A 248 -29.11 5.08 -23.76
C THR A 248 -28.34 6.22 -23.08
N ALA A 249 -27.87 6.03 -21.85
CA ALA A 249 -27.10 7.05 -21.13
C ALA A 249 -25.81 7.41 -21.89
N GLU A 250 -25.40 8.67 -21.81
CA GLU A 250 -24.11 9.15 -22.30
C GLU A 250 -22.93 8.42 -21.62
N PRO A 251 -21.70 8.49 -22.16
CA PRO A 251 -20.52 7.82 -21.58
C PRO A 251 -20.19 8.21 -20.13
N ALA A 252 -20.78 9.28 -19.61
CA ALA A 252 -20.82 9.61 -18.19
C ALA A 252 -22.16 10.28 -17.86
N VAL A 253 -22.61 10.12 -16.62
CA VAL A 253 -23.84 10.70 -16.08
C VAL A 253 -23.52 11.52 -14.82
N GLU A 254 -24.42 12.41 -14.42
CA GLU A 254 -24.33 13.09 -13.13
C GLU A 254 -25.11 12.29 -12.08
N LEU A 255 -24.43 11.86 -11.01
CA LEU A 255 -25.01 11.17 -9.88
C LEU A 255 -24.48 11.82 -8.61
N ASN A 256 -25.37 12.13 -7.66
CA ASN A 256 -25.00 12.78 -6.40
C ASN A 256 -24.14 14.06 -6.56
N GLY A 257 -24.36 14.81 -7.65
CA GLY A 257 -23.62 16.04 -7.97
C GLY A 257 -22.20 15.83 -8.50
N VAL A 258 -21.81 14.59 -8.83
CA VAL A 258 -20.49 14.28 -9.40
C VAL A 258 -20.61 13.58 -10.75
N ARG A 259 -19.66 13.85 -11.64
CA ARG A 259 -19.51 13.12 -12.90
C ARG A 259 -19.20 11.66 -12.60
N SER A 260 -19.98 10.77 -13.17
CA SER A 260 -19.93 9.33 -12.91
C SER A 260 -19.82 8.59 -14.25
N PRO A 261 -18.62 8.11 -14.63
CA PRO A 261 -18.41 7.44 -15.89
C PRO A 261 -19.17 6.11 -15.99
N ILE A 262 -19.65 5.78 -17.19
CA ILE A 262 -20.14 4.44 -17.50
C ILE A 262 -18.93 3.50 -17.62
N VAL A 263 -18.92 2.45 -16.81
CA VAL A 263 -17.85 1.45 -16.78
C VAL A 263 -18.23 0.16 -17.51
N ALA A 264 -19.52 -0.14 -17.62
CA ALA A 264 -20.01 -1.33 -18.31
C ALA A 264 -21.41 -1.12 -18.92
N ARG A 265 -21.72 -1.93 -19.93
CA ARG A 265 -23.06 -2.10 -20.50
C ARG A 265 -23.37 -3.59 -20.59
N HIS A 266 -24.48 -4.00 -20.02
CA HIS A 266 -24.85 -5.41 -19.93
C HIS A 266 -26.37 -5.56 -19.78
N ASP A 267 -26.95 -6.51 -20.50
CA ASP A 267 -28.37 -6.87 -20.45
C ASP A 267 -29.34 -5.67 -20.56
N GLY A 268 -29.08 -4.79 -21.52
CA GLY A 268 -29.95 -3.64 -21.81
C GLY A 268 -29.91 -2.54 -20.75
N ALA A 269 -28.84 -2.48 -19.95
CA ALA A 269 -28.55 -1.39 -19.01
C ALA A 269 -27.09 -0.93 -19.10
N ALA A 270 -26.84 0.31 -18.68
CA ALA A 270 -25.50 0.82 -18.41
C ALA A 270 -25.23 0.86 -16.91
N TYR A 271 -23.96 0.78 -16.53
CA TYR A 271 -23.51 0.80 -15.15
C TYR A 271 -22.47 1.89 -14.95
N ALA A 272 -22.75 2.80 -14.02
CA ALA A 272 -21.88 3.91 -13.66
C ALA A 272 -21.22 3.67 -12.29
N ILE A 273 -20.01 4.18 -12.11
CA ILE A 273 -19.42 4.31 -10.77
C ILE A 273 -19.47 5.77 -10.35
N CYS A 274 -20.07 6.02 -9.18
CA CYS A 274 -20.18 7.32 -8.55
C CYS A 274 -19.20 7.39 -7.37
N SER A 275 -18.18 8.26 -7.48
CA SER A 275 -17.15 8.45 -6.44
C SER A 275 -17.12 9.91 -5.98
N PRO A 276 -17.07 10.18 -4.66
CA PRO A 276 -16.94 11.54 -4.15
C PRO A 276 -15.54 12.13 -4.38
N TYR A 277 -14.65 11.39 -5.05
CA TYR A 277 -13.29 11.81 -5.39
C TYR A 277 -13.11 12.16 -6.87
N THR A 278 -14.17 12.08 -7.70
CA THR A 278 -14.07 12.38 -9.13
C THR A 278 -13.46 13.76 -9.39
N ASP A 279 -13.78 14.78 -8.60
CA ASP A 279 -13.36 16.18 -8.80
C ASP A 279 -12.47 16.71 -7.66
N ARG A 280 -11.79 15.82 -6.91
CA ARG A 280 -11.09 16.17 -5.65
C ARG A 280 -9.57 16.12 -5.69
N ALA A 281 -8.97 16.14 -6.89
CA ALA A 281 -7.52 16.09 -7.01
C ALA A 281 -6.81 17.26 -6.29
N ALA A 282 -7.33 18.49 -6.37
CA ALA A 282 -6.76 19.62 -5.63
C ALA A 282 -6.88 19.47 -4.10
N ALA A 283 -8.02 18.97 -3.61
CA ALA A 283 -8.23 18.74 -2.19
C ALA A 283 -7.27 17.67 -1.65
N THR A 284 -6.96 16.65 -2.46
CA THR A 284 -5.97 15.63 -2.13
C THR A 284 -4.60 16.26 -1.92
N GLU A 285 -4.12 17.07 -2.87
CA GLU A 285 -2.80 17.70 -2.78
C GLU A 285 -2.69 18.70 -1.62
N LEU A 286 -3.74 19.48 -1.39
CA LEU A 286 -3.80 20.41 -0.26
C LEU A 286 -3.75 19.68 1.08
N GLN A 287 -4.45 18.54 1.19
CA GLN A 287 -4.44 17.74 2.41
C GLN A 287 -3.08 17.08 2.63
N LEU A 288 -2.44 16.52 1.59
CA LEU A 288 -1.09 15.95 1.70
C LEU A 288 -0.09 17.00 2.19
N LEU A 289 -0.15 18.24 1.67
CA LEU A 289 0.69 19.33 2.15
C LEU A 289 0.38 19.72 3.60
N ALA A 290 -0.90 19.74 3.98
CA ALA A 290 -1.31 20.04 5.35
C ALA A 290 -0.78 18.99 6.34
N MET A 291 -0.82 17.70 5.98
CA MET A 291 -0.27 16.61 6.78
C MET A 291 1.23 16.82 7.06
N LEU A 292 2.01 17.21 6.04
CA LEU A 292 3.45 17.50 6.19
C LEU A 292 3.75 18.72 7.06
N ARG A 293 2.76 19.60 7.26
CA ARG A 293 2.89 20.84 8.05
C ARG A 293 2.27 20.73 9.45
N ALA A 294 1.62 19.62 9.76
CA ALA A 294 1.10 19.37 11.10
C ALA A 294 2.24 19.38 12.13
N ARG A 295 1.98 19.93 13.32
CA ARG A 295 2.98 20.09 14.39
C ARG A 295 2.91 19.05 15.50
N ASP A 296 1.73 18.45 15.66
CA ASP A 296 1.49 17.33 16.56
C ASP A 296 0.44 16.37 15.98
N ALA A 297 0.22 15.23 16.65
CA ALA A 297 -0.73 14.22 16.22
C ALA A 297 -2.18 14.77 16.15
N GLY A 298 -2.53 15.76 16.98
CA GLY A 298 -3.84 16.40 16.97
C GLY A 298 -4.07 17.20 15.68
N GLU A 299 -3.13 18.09 15.34
CA GLU A 299 -3.18 18.86 14.10
C GLU A 299 -3.19 17.96 12.87
N LEU A 300 -2.40 16.88 12.88
CA LEU A 300 -2.40 15.90 11.78
C LEU A 300 -3.78 15.28 11.61
N ARG A 301 -4.43 14.88 12.71
CA ARG A 301 -5.79 14.34 12.67
C ARG A 301 -6.77 15.34 12.07
N GLU A 302 -6.74 16.60 12.48
CA GLU A 302 -7.64 17.65 11.98
C GLU A 302 -7.55 17.83 10.45
N THR A 303 -6.37 17.61 9.85
CA THR A 303 -6.22 17.71 8.39
C THR A 303 -7.15 16.77 7.62
N PHE A 304 -7.57 15.65 8.22
CA PHE A 304 -8.42 14.66 7.57
C PHE A 304 -9.89 15.07 7.43
N ALA A 305 -10.35 16.10 8.14
CA ALA A 305 -11.68 16.67 7.97
C ALA A 305 -11.90 17.25 6.56
N ALA A 306 -10.84 17.58 5.82
CA ALA A 306 -10.93 18.07 4.45
C ALA A 306 -11.45 17.03 3.44
N GLY A 307 -11.40 15.73 3.77
CA GLY A 307 -11.94 14.65 2.93
C GLY A 307 -11.28 14.52 1.56
N GLY A 308 -10.02 14.95 1.41
CA GLY A 308 -9.19 14.79 0.21
C GLY A 308 -8.40 13.48 0.20
N PHE A 309 -8.01 12.95 1.36
CA PHE A 309 -7.29 11.68 1.46
C PHE A 309 -8.24 10.48 1.29
N PRO A 310 -7.82 9.41 0.57
CA PRO A 310 -8.66 8.26 0.27
C PRO A 310 -9.19 7.52 1.53
N PRO A 311 -10.16 6.60 1.35
CA PRO A 311 -10.60 5.72 2.43
C PRO A 311 -9.49 4.75 2.84
N GLN A 312 -8.81 5.06 3.94
CA GLN A 312 -7.70 4.27 4.49
C GLN A 312 -7.76 4.28 6.01
N ASN A 313 -7.01 3.39 6.65
CA ASN A 313 -6.69 3.52 8.05
C ASN A 313 -5.42 4.36 8.20
N VAL A 314 -5.42 5.32 9.12
CA VAL A 314 -4.26 6.14 9.47
C VAL A 314 -3.93 5.91 10.93
N LEU A 315 -2.68 5.57 11.20
CA LEU A 315 -2.12 5.52 12.54
C LEU A 315 -1.00 6.56 12.61
N ALA A 316 -0.96 7.35 13.66
CA ALA A 316 0.07 8.35 13.85
C ALA A 316 0.53 8.43 15.30
N ALA A 317 1.76 8.88 15.48
CA ALA A 317 2.34 9.20 16.78
C ALA A 317 3.24 10.43 16.65
N ASP A 318 3.34 11.20 17.73
CA ASP A 318 4.23 12.36 17.82
C ASP A 318 5.26 12.24 18.94
N ARG A 319 6.20 13.19 18.99
CA ARG A 319 7.30 13.23 19.95
C ARG A 319 6.90 13.37 21.42
N THR A 320 5.63 13.68 21.70
CA THR A 320 5.10 13.73 23.07
C THR A 320 4.55 12.37 23.51
N GLY A 321 4.44 11.42 22.58
CA GLY A 321 3.77 10.14 22.78
C GLY A 321 2.26 10.19 22.56
N ALA A 322 1.71 11.33 22.11
CA ALA A 322 0.33 11.38 21.67
C ALA A 322 0.20 10.63 20.34
N SER A 323 -0.93 9.96 20.15
CA SER A 323 -1.19 9.10 19.00
C SER A 323 -2.66 9.07 18.65
N PHE A 324 -2.99 8.60 17.46
CA PHE A 324 -4.38 8.29 17.10
C PHE A 324 -4.45 7.17 16.05
N TYR A 325 -5.63 6.58 15.96
CA TYR A 325 -6.11 5.79 14.84
C TYR A 325 -7.35 6.46 14.23
N LEU A 326 -7.43 6.52 12.90
CA LEU A 326 -8.58 7.06 12.17
C LEU A 326 -8.81 6.29 10.87
N ARG A 327 -10.04 5.81 10.65
CA ARG A 327 -10.53 5.42 9.31
C ARG A 327 -10.95 6.65 8.55
N THR A 328 -10.09 7.12 7.65
CA THR A 328 -10.31 8.34 6.89
C THR A 328 -11.25 8.09 5.72
N GLY A 329 -11.69 9.18 5.08
CA GLY A 329 -12.37 9.14 3.79
C GLY A 329 -13.67 9.92 3.79
N ARG A 330 -14.09 10.34 2.59
CA ARG A 330 -15.33 11.06 2.36
C ARG A 330 -16.49 10.08 2.18
N VAL A 331 -17.06 9.62 3.31
CA VAL A 331 -18.09 8.56 3.35
C VAL A 331 -19.49 9.14 3.14
N PRO A 332 -20.20 8.79 2.05
CA PRO A 332 -21.56 9.28 1.82
C PRO A 332 -22.53 8.73 2.87
N ARG A 333 -23.49 9.56 3.31
CA ARG A 333 -24.66 9.07 4.05
C ARG A 333 -25.65 8.48 3.06
N ARG A 334 -25.83 7.17 3.13
CA ARG A 334 -26.69 6.44 2.20
C ARG A 334 -28.11 6.33 2.71
N PRO A 335 -29.11 6.15 1.82
CA PRO A 335 -30.44 5.75 2.23
C PRO A 335 -30.41 4.42 2.99
N ASP A 336 -31.28 4.26 3.97
CA ASP A 336 -31.39 3.02 4.74
C ASP A 336 -31.59 1.80 3.82
N GLY A 337 -30.78 0.76 4.05
CA GLY A 337 -30.84 -0.49 3.27
C GLY A 337 -30.23 -0.40 1.86
N ALA A 338 -29.54 0.69 1.50
CA ALA A 338 -28.82 0.77 0.23
C ALA A 338 -27.62 -0.19 0.21
N THR A 339 -27.72 -1.24 -0.60
CA THR A 339 -26.67 -2.26 -0.77
C THR A 339 -26.54 -2.66 -2.23
N GLY A 340 -25.33 -2.94 -2.70
CA GLY A 340 -25.09 -3.41 -4.07
C GLY A 340 -25.29 -2.31 -5.12
N VAL A 341 -25.72 -2.72 -6.33
CA VAL A 341 -25.92 -1.78 -7.45
C VAL A 341 -27.20 -0.97 -7.22
N LEU A 342 -27.05 0.35 -7.11
CA LEU A 342 -28.12 1.26 -6.74
C LEU A 342 -28.91 1.77 -7.95
N ASP A 343 -30.15 2.15 -7.70
CA ASP A 343 -30.94 2.94 -8.64
C ASP A 343 -30.62 4.44 -8.52
N PRO A 344 -30.73 5.23 -9.60
CA PRO A 344 -30.59 6.68 -9.56
C PRO A 344 -31.70 7.39 -8.79
N GLN A 345 -32.45 6.74 -7.90
CA GLN A 345 -33.31 7.40 -6.93
C GLN A 345 -32.72 7.33 -5.51
N GLN A 346 -31.85 6.36 -5.26
CA GLN A 346 -31.12 6.21 -3.99
C GLN A 346 -29.95 7.20 -3.97
N ARG A 347 -30.25 8.44 -3.53
CA ARG A 347 -29.30 9.55 -3.46
C ARG A 347 -28.58 9.61 -2.12
N TRP A 348 -27.32 10.03 -2.15
CA TRP A 348 -26.59 10.37 -0.94
C TRP A 348 -27.20 11.61 -0.27
N ASN A 349 -27.16 11.66 1.07
CA ASN A 349 -27.64 12.78 1.87
C ASN A 349 -26.48 13.41 2.68
N GLY A 350 -25.54 14.02 1.99
CA GLY A 350 -24.31 14.52 2.61
C GLY A 350 -23.33 13.40 2.94
N PHE A 351 -22.41 13.70 3.85
CA PHE A 351 -21.28 12.83 4.21
C PHE A 351 -21.23 12.68 5.74
N LEU A 352 -20.62 11.60 6.20
CA LEU A 352 -20.24 11.46 7.60
C LEU A 352 -19.18 12.51 7.93
N GLU A 353 -19.30 13.12 9.10
CA GLU A 353 -18.28 13.97 9.70
C GLU A 353 -17.17 13.08 10.28
N GLN A 354 -16.00 13.68 10.56
CA GLN A 354 -14.82 12.93 10.99
C GLN A 354 -15.03 12.15 12.30
N ASP A 355 -15.80 12.69 13.24
CA ASP A 355 -16.12 12.06 14.53
C ASP A 355 -17.09 10.88 14.40
N GLU A 356 -17.81 10.77 13.27
CA GLU A 356 -18.66 9.61 12.95
C GLU A 356 -17.89 8.50 12.23
N LEU A 357 -16.63 8.74 11.87
CA LEU A 357 -15.73 7.71 11.33
C LEU A 357 -15.04 6.95 12.45
N VAL A 358 -14.74 5.67 12.22
CA VAL A 358 -14.11 4.82 13.23
C VAL A 358 -12.76 5.37 13.63
N HIS A 359 -12.58 5.67 14.92
CA HIS A 359 -11.36 6.28 15.43
C HIS A 359 -11.06 5.87 16.88
N LEU A 360 -9.81 6.09 17.29
CA LEU A 360 -9.36 5.97 18.66
C LEU A 360 -8.27 7.01 18.92
N ASP A 361 -8.42 7.77 20.00
CA ASP A 361 -7.41 8.74 20.43
C ASP A 361 -6.51 8.11 21.50
N GLY A 362 -5.21 8.31 21.34
CA GLY A 362 -4.18 7.68 22.14
C GLY A 362 -4.05 6.18 21.88
N ALA A 363 -3.14 5.55 22.63
CA ALA A 363 -2.98 4.10 22.70
C ALA A 363 -3.07 3.69 24.17
N PRO A 364 -4.28 3.57 24.76
CA PRO A 364 -4.43 3.33 26.21
C PRO A 364 -3.85 1.96 26.63
N SER A 365 -4.03 0.95 25.78
CA SER A 365 -3.36 -0.35 25.88
C SER A 365 -1.88 -0.27 25.55
N GLY A 366 -1.35 0.87 25.10
CA GLY A 366 0.06 1.12 24.83
C GLY A 366 0.51 0.75 23.43
N TYR A 367 -0.37 0.22 22.58
CA TYR A 367 -0.08 0.04 21.16
C TYR A 367 -1.33 0.28 20.30
N LEU A 368 -1.10 0.59 19.03
CA LEU A 368 -2.08 0.52 17.96
C LEU A 368 -1.49 -0.36 16.86
N GLN A 369 -2.30 -1.17 16.20
CA GLN A 369 -1.85 -1.93 15.04
C GLN A 369 -2.93 -1.98 13.97
N ASN A 370 -2.55 -1.96 12.71
CA ASN A 370 -3.44 -2.43 11.66
C ASN A 370 -2.64 -3.17 10.59
N ALA A 371 -3.18 -4.31 10.17
CA ALA A 371 -2.64 -5.12 9.07
C ALA A 371 -3.75 -5.50 8.07
N ASN A 372 -4.58 -4.53 7.70
CA ASN A 372 -5.80 -4.68 6.89
C ASN A 372 -6.86 -5.56 7.55
N SER A 373 -6.83 -5.64 8.87
CA SER A 373 -7.85 -6.25 9.72
C SER A 373 -8.99 -5.29 10.00
N ALA A 374 -10.08 -5.81 10.53
CA ALA A 374 -11.23 -5.03 10.98
C ALA A 374 -10.80 -4.00 12.03
N PRO A 375 -11.45 -2.82 12.08
CA PRO A 375 -10.95 -1.71 12.88
C PRO A 375 -11.06 -1.99 14.38
N ASP A 376 -12.01 -2.80 14.82
CA ASP A 376 -12.16 -3.26 16.20
C ASP A 376 -11.06 -4.23 16.68
N THR A 377 -10.08 -4.54 15.82
CA THR A 377 -8.89 -5.31 16.18
C THR A 377 -7.65 -4.44 16.39
N VAL A 378 -7.76 -3.13 16.16
CA VAL A 378 -6.62 -2.20 16.18
C VAL A 378 -5.99 -2.08 17.57
N ALA A 379 -6.85 -2.06 18.58
CA ALA A 379 -6.49 -2.03 19.98
C ALA A 379 -7.65 -2.63 20.80
N PRO A 380 -7.39 -3.18 22.00
CA PRO A 380 -8.42 -3.72 22.89
C PRO A 380 -9.58 -2.75 23.21
N GLU A 381 -9.34 -1.44 23.12
CA GLU A 381 -10.32 -0.40 23.41
C GLU A 381 -11.33 -0.14 22.30
N LEU A 382 -11.06 -0.59 21.07
CA LEU A 382 -11.91 -0.26 19.92
C LEU A 382 -12.93 -1.38 19.68
N SER A 383 -14.22 -1.02 19.64
CA SER A 383 -15.34 -1.94 19.40
C SER A 383 -16.00 -1.68 18.06
N ALA A 384 -16.66 -2.69 17.49
CA ALA A 384 -17.55 -2.54 16.34
C ALA A 384 -18.89 -1.89 16.69
N GLU A 385 -19.30 -1.94 17.96
CA GLU A 385 -20.56 -1.36 18.41
C GLU A 385 -20.57 0.16 18.27
N GLY A 386 -21.69 0.71 17.79
CA GLY A 386 -21.93 2.16 17.72
C GLY A 386 -21.48 2.83 16.42
N TRP A 387 -20.70 2.15 15.57
CA TRP A 387 -20.32 2.67 14.26
C TRP A 387 -21.37 2.37 13.20
N SER A 388 -21.56 3.30 12.25
CA SER A 388 -22.39 3.02 11.07
C SER A 388 -21.75 1.92 10.22
N ALA A 389 -22.58 1.12 9.54
CA ALA A 389 -22.08 0.07 8.63
C ALA A 389 -21.21 0.64 7.50
N ASP A 390 -21.50 1.86 7.05
CA ASP A 390 -20.70 2.55 6.02
C ASP A 390 -19.33 3.00 6.53
N ALA A 391 -19.24 3.46 7.79
CA ALA A 391 -17.97 3.81 8.43
C ALA A 391 -17.14 2.59 8.81
N PHE A 392 -17.81 1.52 9.28
CA PHE A 392 -17.15 0.29 9.70
C PHE A 392 -16.72 -0.55 8.49
N ASN A 393 -17.59 -0.78 7.50
CA ASN A 393 -17.31 -1.46 6.23
C ASN A 393 -16.40 -2.71 6.34
N ASP A 394 -16.65 -3.57 7.33
CA ASP A 394 -15.84 -4.75 7.60
C ASP A 394 -16.65 -5.78 8.40
N VAL A 395 -16.08 -6.97 8.61
CA VAL A 395 -16.63 -8.00 9.50
C VAL A 395 -16.02 -7.83 10.89
N PRO A 396 -16.82 -7.60 11.96
CA PRO A 396 -16.30 -7.47 13.32
C PRO A 396 -15.40 -8.62 13.73
N GLY A 397 -14.27 -8.29 14.37
CA GLY A 397 -13.27 -9.24 14.83
C GLY A 397 -12.43 -9.90 13.72
N ARG A 398 -12.63 -9.54 12.43
CA ARG A 398 -11.84 -10.11 11.34
C ARG A 398 -10.37 -9.72 11.48
N GLN A 399 -9.53 -10.73 11.71
CA GLN A 399 -8.09 -10.57 11.72
C GLN A 399 -7.47 -11.09 10.43
N THR A 400 -6.35 -10.49 10.06
CA THR A 400 -5.39 -11.10 9.16
C THR A 400 -4.31 -11.79 9.99
N PRO A 401 -3.57 -12.74 9.42
CA PRO A 401 -2.46 -13.38 10.14
C PRO A 401 -1.34 -12.41 10.52
N ARG A 402 -1.16 -11.39 9.69
CA ARG A 402 -0.28 -10.27 10.01
C ARG A 402 -0.81 -9.49 11.21
N SER A 403 -2.12 -9.24 11.32
CA SER A 403 -2.64 -8.59 12.53
C SER A 403 -2.51 -9.50 13.76
N GLU A 404 -2.72 -10.82 13.62
CA GLU A 404 -2.54 -11.78 14.72
C GLU A 404 -1.08 -11.74 15.23
N ARG A 405 -0.11 -11.82 14.31
CA ARG A 405 1.32 -11.74 14.66
C ARG A 405 1.69 -10.37 15.25
N ALA A 406 1.18 -9.28 14.68
CA ALA A 406 1.38 -7.94 15.23
C ALA A 406 0.84 -7.84 16.66
N ILE A 407 -0.37 -8.34 16.92
CA ILE A 407 -0.96 -8.36 18.27
C ILE A 407 -0.12 -9.23 19.21
N GLN A 408 0.35 -10.42 18.79
CA GLN A 408 1.20 -11.28 19.61
C GLN A 408 2.49 -10.59 20.09
N LEU A 409 3.13 -9.81 19.20
CA LEU A 409 4.33 -9.04 19.51
C LEU A 409 4.00 -7.83 20.38
N LEU A 410 3.06 -6.99 19.94
CA LEU A 410 2.77 -5.68 20.53
C LEU A 410 2.03 -5.76 21.87
N ALA A 411 1.14 -6.73 22.06
CA ALA A 411 0.46 -6.91 23.35
C ALA A 411 1.43 -7.28 24.47
N ARG A 412 2.52 -7.98 24.12
CA ARG A 412 3.59 -8.41 25.03
C ARG A 412 4.75 -7.42 25.10
N ALA A 413 4.73 -6.35 24.32
CA ALA A 413 5.75 -5.31 24.32
C ALA A 413 5.85 -4.65 25.70
N VAL A 414 6.91 -4.99 26.42
CA VAL A 414 7.31 -4.39 27.68
C VAL A 414 8.83 -4.29 27.65
N ASP A 415 9.38 -3.12 27.98
CA ASP A 415 10.82 -2.86 27.95
C ASP A 415 11.45 -3.06 26.55
N VAL A 416 10.69 -2.70 25.51
CA VAL A 416 11.09 -2.83 24.09
C VAL A 416 11.99 -1.67 23.67
N ASP A 417 13.00 -1.95 22.84
CA ASP A 417 13.89 -0.93 22.26
C ASP A 417 13.79 -0.82 20.73
N ALA A 418 14.69 -0.02 20.13
CA ALA A 418 14.75 0.13 18.69
C ALA A 418 15.15 -1.17 17.96
N ASP A 419 16.07 -1.96 18.51
CA ASP A 419 16.53 -3.20 17.87
C ASP A 419 15.39 -4.23 17.81
N ASP A 420 14.58 -4.32 18.87
CA ASP A 420 13.35 -5.11 18.90
C ASP A 420 12.36 -4.65 17.81
N MET A 421 12.12 -3.34 17.70
CA MET A 421 11.20 -2.77 16.70
C MET A 421 11.66 -3.03 15.27
N LEU A 422 12.96 -2.89 15.00
CA LEU A 422 13.56 -3.15 13.69
C LEU A 422 13.47 -4.64 13.35
N ALA A 423 13.76 -5.53 14.30
CA ALA A 423 13.63 -6.98 14.10
C ALA A 423 12.17 -7.39 13.82
N TRP A 424 11.21 -6.83 14.56
CA TRP A 424 9.79 -7.14 14.36
C TRP A 424 9.25 -6.62 13.02
N ALA A 425 9.74 -5.48 12.54
CA ALA A 425 9.33 -4.91 11.26
C ALA A 425 9.72 -5.78 10.04
N VAL A 426 10.65 -6.72 10.21
CA VAL A 426 11.09 -7.68 9.19
C VAL A 426 10.85 -9.14 9.60
N ASP A 427 10.01 -9.37 10.61
CA ASP A 427 9.66 -10.69 11.13
C ASP A 427 9.06 -11.59 10.03
N ASP A 428 9.64 -12.78 9.88
CA ASP A 428 9.32 -13.76 8.84
C ASP A 428 8.59 -15.00 9.38
N LEU A 429 8.13 -14.96 10.64
CA LEU A 429 7.41 -16.07 11.27
C LEU A 429 5.97 -16.18 10.72
N TRP A 430 5.56 -17.40 10.37
CA TRP A 430 4.18 -17.75 10.03
C TRP A 430 3.45 -18.28 11.28
N PRO A 431 2.56 -17.46 11.88
CA PRO A 431 2.02 -17.73 13.21
C PRO A 431 1.09 -18.94 13.30
N ASP A 432 0.50 -19.41 12.19
CA ASP A 432 -0.35 -20.61 12.14
C ASP A 432 0.41 -21.93 12.00
N THR A 433 1.72 -21.89 11.79
CA THR A 433 2.51 -23.10 11.55
C THR A 433 2.23 -24.20 12.58
N PRO A 434 2.18 -23.91 13.90
CA PRO A 434 1.86 -24.93 14.90
C PRO A 434 0.47 -25.55 14.72
N ALA A 435 -0.56 -24.74 14.45
CA ALA A 435 -1.93 -25.24 14.32
C ALA A 435 -2.09 -26.18 13.11
N TRP A 436 -1.43 -25.86 11.99
CA TRP A 436 -1.42 -26.70 10.80
C TRP A 436 -0.58 -27.97 10.99
N GLN A 437 0.54 -27.88 11.71
CA GLN A 437 1.34 -29.05 12.08
C GLN A 437 0.55 -30.01 12.98
N ASP A 438 -0.17 -29.49 13.96
CA ASP A 438 -1.05 -30.29 14.83
C ASP A 438 -2.15 -30.99 14.02
N GLY A 439 -2.80 -30.27 13.10
CA GLY A 439 -3.79 -30.85 12.18
C GLY A 439 -3.21 -31.95 11.29
N LEU A 440 -2.03 -31.71 10.70
CA LEU A 440 -1.34 -32.69 9.86
C LEU A 440 -0.88 -33.92 10.67
N ALA A 441 -0.36 -33.71 11.89
CA ALA A 441 0.03 -34.80 12.79
C ALA A 441 -1.17 -35.65 13.20
N ALA A 442 -2.29 -35.02 13.56
CA ALA A 442 -3.53 -35.73 13.87
C ALA A 442 -4.05 -36.55 12.67
N ALA A 443 -3.95 -36.01 11.45
CA ALA A 443 -4.30 -36.75 10.23
C ALA A 443 -3.35 -37.94 10.00
N VAL A 444 -2.05 -37.77 10.22
CA VAL A 444 -1.06 -38.86 10.14
C VAL A 444 -1.38 -39.99 11.12
N ASP A 445 -1.69 -39.65 12.37
CA ASP A 445 -1.99 -40.61 13.44
C ASP A 445 -3.30 -41.36 13.19
N ALA A 446 -4.30 -40.70 12.61
CA ALA A 446 -5.56 -41.32 12.24
C ALA A 446 -5.44 -42.26 11.02
N HIS A 447 -4.42 -42.10 10.17
CA HIS A 447 -4.27 -42.83 8.91
C HIS A 447 -2.90 -43.52 8.73
N PRO A 448 -2.42 -44.34 9.68
CA PRO A 448 -1.06 -44.89 9.67
C PRO A 448 -0.78 -45.81 8.47
N ALA A 449 -1.79 -46.54 7.98
CA ALA A 449 -1.66 -47.38 6.79
C ALA A 449 -1.47 -46.56 5.51
N ARG A 450 -2.12 -45.40 5.40
CA ARG A 450 -1.97 -44.46 4.28
C ARG A 450 -0.54 -43.92 4.25
N ILE A 451 -0.03 -43.51 5.41
CA ILE A 451 1.34 -43.01 5.55
C ILE A 451 2.39 -44.10 5.27
N ALA A 452 2.15 -45.33 5.72
CA ALA A 452 3.02 -46.46 5.43
C ALA A 452 3.09 -46.78 3.92
N ALA A 453 1.99 -46.58 3.19
CA ALA A 453 1.92 -46.81 1.75
C ALA A 453 2.61 -45.72 0.90
N LEU A 454 2.89 -44.55 1.46
CA LEU A 454 3.57 -43.47 0.74
C LEU A 454 4.98 -43.87 0.27
N PRO A 455 5.46 -43.36 -0.88
CA PRO A 455 6.87 -43.44 -1.25
C PRO A 455 7.81 -42.84 -0.20
N ALA A 456 9.08 -43.22 -0.23
CA ALA A 456 10.07 -42.76 0.76
C ALA A 456 10.26 -41.24 0.73
N GLU A 457 10.28 -40.65 -0.47
CA GLU A 457 10.38 -39.22 -0.70
C GLU A 457 9.20 -38.44 -0.12
N ARG A 458 7.97 -38.99 -0.19
CA ARG A 458 6.76 -38.38 0.38
C ARG A 458 6.77 -38.42 1.91
N ARG A 459 7.26 -39.51 2.50
CA ARG A 459 7.49 -39.59 3.96
C ARG A 459 8.59 -38.64 4.43
N ALA A 460 9.63 -38.43 3.64
CA ALA A 460 10.66 -37.43 3.94
C ALA A 460 10.09 -36.00 3.86
N PHE A 461 9.26 -35.72 2.86
CA PHE A 461 8.56 -34.44 2.73
C PHE A 461 7.57 -34.19 3.87
N LEU A 462 6.83 -35.21 4.33
CA LEU A 462 5.99 -35.10 5.53
C LEU A 462 6.80 -34.67 6.75
N ARG A 463 7.97 -35.28 6.99
CA ARG A 463 8.85 -34.87 8.10
C ARG A 463 9.30 -33.42 7.96
N LEU A 464 9.67 -33.01 6.74
CA LEU A 464 10.04 -31.62 6.47
C LEU A 464 8.91 -30.62 6.82
N LEU A 465 7.64 -30.97 6.55
CA LEU A 465 6.49 -30.14 6.95
C LEU A 465 6.30 -30.12 8.48
N LEU A 466 6.41 -31.27 9.15
CA LEU A 466 6.26 -31.38 10.61
C LEU A 466 7.42 -30.75 11.40
N ASP A 467 8.62 -30.69 10.80
CA ASP A 467 9.83 -30.12 11.39
C ASP A 467 10.03 -28.64 11.00
N PHE A 468 9.15 -28.06 10.18
CA PHE A 468 9.24 -26.66 9.77
C PHE A 468 9.10 -25.72 10.98
N ASP A 469 10.04 -24.79 11.15
CA ASP A 469 10.10 -23.87 12.29
C ASP A 469 9.16 -22.66 12.16
N GLY A 470 8.45 -22.53 11.03
CA GLY A 470 7.56 -21.41 10.74
C GLY A 470 8.26 -20.20 10.13
N HIS A 471 9.59 -20.19 9.96
CA HIS A 471 10.32 -19.02 9.47
C HIS A 471 10.56 -19.07 7.95
N ALA A 472 10.15 -18.00 7.26
CA ALA A 472 10.28 -17.84 5.82
C ALA A 472 11.60 -17.20 5.37
N SER A 473 12.70 -17.57 6.01
CA SER A 473 14.04 -17.06 5.68
C SER A 473 14.48 -17.51 4.27
N PRO A 474 15.41 -16.79 3.60
CA PRO A 474 15.91 -17.18 2.28
C PRO A 474 16.47 -18.62 2.22
N THR A 475 16.97 -19.12 3.34
CA THR A 475 17.57 -20.46 3.45
C THR A 475 16.56 -21.56 3.81
N SER A 476 15.30 -21.19 4.10
CA SER A 476 14.28 -22.11 4.60
C SER A 476 13.80 -23.05 3.51
N VAL A 477 14.16 -24.33 3.60
CA VAL A 477 13.60 -25.39 2.74
C VAL A 477 12.18 -25.75 3.19
N GLY A 478 11.91 -25.67 4.50
CA GLY A 478 10.60 -25.91 5.08
C GLY A 478 9.55 -24.93 4.56
N ALA A 479 9.88 -23.64 4.43
CA ALA A 479 8.99 -22.63 3.87
C ALA A 479 8.56 -22.94 2.43
N SER A 480 9.50 -23.38 1.58
CA SER A 480 9.20 -23.78 0.20
C SER A 480 8.29 -25.01 0.12
N ALA A 481 8.56 -26.02 0.95
CA ALA A 481 7.74 -27.23 1.04
C ALA A 481 6.33 -26.90 1.53
N TRP A 482 6.23 -26.07 2.56
CA TRP A 482 4.98 -25.61 3.16
C TRP A 482 4.09 -24.89 2.13
N LEU A 483 4.70 -24.00 1.35
CA LEU A 483 4.03 -23.29 0.26
C LEU A 483 3.58 -24.23 -0.87
N ALA A 484 4.42 -25.18 -1.27
CA ALA A 484 4.04 -26.16 -2.29
C ALA A 484 2.84 -27.00 -1.83
N TRP A 485 2.85 -27.45 -0.58
CA TRP A 485 1.79 -28.25 0.02
C TRP A 485 0.48 -27.48 0.17
N ARG A 486 0.50 -26.32 0.85
CA ARG A 486 -0.74 -25.53 1.03
C ARG A 486 -1.22 -24.91 -0.28
N GLY A 487 -0.32 -24.57 -1.19
CA GLY A 487 -0.67 -24.16 -2.54
C GLY A 487 -1.44 -25.22 -3.32
N ASP A 488 -1.16 -26.51 -3.08
CA ASP A 488 -1.94 -27.60 -3.66
C ASP A 488 -3.35 -27.67 -3.07
N ILE A 489 -3.47 -27.52 -1.75
CA ILE A 489 -4.75 -27.41 -1.05
C ILE A 489 -5.62 -26.31 -1.67
N ALA A 490 -5.06 -25.12 -1.91
CA ALA A 490 -5.79 -24.02 -2.55
C ALA A 490 -6.32 -24.29 -3.96
N ARG A 491 -5.66 -25.18 -4.70
CA ARG A 491 -6.03 -25.51 -6.07
C ARG A 491 -6.98 -26.70 -6.14
N THR A 492 -7.43 -27.20 -4.99
CA THR A 492 -8.47 -28.24 -4.93
C THR A 492 -9.68 -27.76 -5.72
N PRO A 493 -10.13 -28.51 -6.74
CA PRO A 493 -11.18 -28.08 -7.67
C PRO A 493 -12.58 -28.19 -7.01
N GLU A 494 -12.85 -27.31 -6.06
CA GLU A 494 -14.07 -27.27 -5.25
C GLU A 494 -14.69 -25.86 -5.24
N ALA A 495 -15.96 -25.79 -4.81
CA ALA A 495 -16.60 -24.50 -4.56
C ALA A 495 -15.83 -23.74 -3.45
N PRO A 496 -15.56 -22.44 -3.61
CA PRO A 496 -14.69 -21.72 -2.69
C PRO A 496 -15.15 -21.73 -1.23
N GLU A 497 -16.45 -21.61 -0.99
CA GLU A 497 -17.04 -21.64 0.35
C GLU A 497 -16.82 -23.01 1.01
N THR A 498 -17.02 -24.09 0.25
CA THR A 498 -16.76 -25.46 0.70
C THR A 498 -15.29 -25.68 1.01
N LEU A 499 -14.40 -25.24 0.11
CA LEU A 499 -12.96 -25.37 0.31
C LEU A 499 -12.51 -24.60 1.56
N ARG A 500 -13.06 -23.41 1.77
CA ARG A 500 -12.81 -22.60 2.96
C ARG A 500 -13.20 -23.34 4.24
N ASP A 501 -14.43 -23.86 4.32
CA ASP A 501 -14.90 -24.57 5.51
C ASP A 501 -14.00 -25.78 5.85
N ARG A 502 -13.51 -26.49 4.83
CA ARG A 502 -12.60 -27.64 4.99
C ARG A 502 -11.19 -27.24 5.40
N VAL A 503 -10.68 -26.12 4.88
CA VAL A 503 -9.39 -25.54 5.29
C VAL A 503 -9.45 -25.10 6.75
N ASP A 504 -10.51 -24.38 7.14
CA ASP A 504 -10.71 -23.91 8.51
C ASP A 504 -10.88 -25.08 9.50
N ALA A 505 -11.45 -26.20 9.04
CA ALA A 505 -11.56 -27.43 9.82
C ALA A 505 -10.29 -28.31 9.81
N LEU A 506 -9.24 -27.94 9.08
CA LEU A 506 -8.03 -28.74 8.87
C LEU A 506 -8.35 -30.20 8.46
N ASP A 507 -9.24 -30.36 7.48
CA ASP A 507 -9.75 -31.66 7.01
C ASP A 507 -8.62 -32.66 6.67
N PRO A 508 -8.52 -33.83 7.34
CA PRO A 508 -7.48 -34.83 7.10
C PRO A 508 -7.35 -35.29 5.64
N GLU A 509 -8.45 -35.40 4.90
CA GLU A 509 -8.41 -35.81 3.49
C GLU A 509 -7.80 -34.73 2.60
N LEU A 510 -8.02 -33.45 2.94
CA LEU A 510 -7.42 -32.32 2.25
C LEU A 510 -5.91 -32.26 2.54
N LEU A 511 -5.52 -32.37 3.81
CA LEU A 511 -4.12 -32.33 4.25
C LEU A 511 -3.29 -33.48 3.66
N LEU A 512 -3.79 -34.71 3.78
CA LEU A 512 -3.09 -35.91 3.28
C LEU A 512 -3.17 -36.04 1.76
N GLY A 513 -4.27 -35.61 1.13
CA GLY A 513 -4.39 -35.58 -0.33
C GLY A 513 -3.39 -34.62 -0.97
N ALA A 514 -3.21 -33.43 -0.39
CA ALA A 514 -2.19 -32.49 -0.83
C ALA A 514 -0.76 -33.06 -0.62
N LEU A 515 -0.50 -33.76 0.49
CA LEU A 515 0.78 -34.43 0.73
C LEU A 515 1.14 -35.42 -0.39
N GLU A 516 0.14 -36.12 -0.93
CA GLU A 516 0.28 -37.11 -2.00
C GLU A 516 0.55 -36.49 -3.38
N HIS A 517 -0.07 -35.34 -3.66
CA HIS A 517 -0.10 -34.74 -5.00
C HIS A 517 0.83 -33.55 -5.20
N CYS A 518 1.09 -32.76 -4.16
CA CYS A 518 1.82 -31.50 -4.28
C CYS A 518 3.22 -31.72 -4.87
N ALA A 519 3.81 -30.66 -5.41
CA ALA A 519 5.20 -30.70 -5.81
C ALA A 519 6.10 -30.94 -4.59
N LEU A 520 7.10 -31.82 -4.74
CA LEU A 520 8.14 -32.07 -3.73
C LEU A 520 9.20 -30.97 -3.78
N GLU A 521 8.85 -29.78 -3.33
CA GLU A 521 9.78 -28.67 -3.28
C GLU A 521 10.77 -28.83 -2.11
N THR A 522 12.05 -28.86 -2.44
CA THR A 522 13.14 -29.08 -1.46
C THR A 522 14.28 -28.08 -1.61
N ARG A 523 14.11 -27.06 -2.46
CA ARG A 523 15.06 -25.96 -2.60
C ARG A 523 14.80 -24.90 -1.53
N PRO A 524 15.85 -24.20 -1.05
CA PRO A 524 15.71 -23.05 -0.15
C PRO A 524 14.79 -21.98 -0.73
N TYR A 525 13.98 -21.34 0.12
CA TYR A 525 12.97 -20.34 -0.26
C TYR A 525 13.49 -19.19 -1.16
N GLY A 526 14.78 -18.84 -1.01
CA GLY A 526 15.45 -17.82 -1.82
C GLY A 526 15.95 -18.26 -3.19
N GLU A 527 15.86 -19.53 -3.55
CA GLU A 527 16.26 -20.03 -4.87
C GLU A 527 15.14 -19.93 -5.92
N LEU A 528 15.46 -20.14 -7.21
CA LEU A 528 14.48 -19.89 -8.29
C LEU A 528 13.40 -20.96 -8.29
N HIS A 529 12.22 -20.62 -7.79
CA HIS A 529 11.03 -21.48 -7.88
C HIS A 529 10.08 -21.04 -9.00
N THR A 530 9.30 -22.01 -9.49
CA THR A 530 8.07 -21.78 -10.25
C THR A 530 6.93 -22.12 -9.30
N ILE A 531 6.27 -21.12 -8.73
CA ILE A 531 5.12 -21.33 -7.84
C ILE A 531 3.84 -20.92 -8.59
N ALA A 532 2.87 -21.83 -8.69
CA ALA A 532 1.58 -21.61 -9.37
C ALA A 532 1.69 -21.10 -10.83
N GLY A 533 2.63 -21.64 -11.61
CA GLY A 533 2.72 -21.39 -13.07
C GLY A 533 3.38 -20.08 -13.48
N HIS A 534 3.85 -19.26 -12.55
CA HIS A 534 4.56 -18.01 -12.85
C HIS A 534 6.07 -18.21 -12.61
N PRO A 535 6.95 -17.86 -13.56
CA PRO A 535 8.39 -17.83 -13.31
C PRO A 535 8.69 -16.69 -12.33
N GLY A 536 8.87 -17.04 -11.06
CA GLY A 536 8.89 -16.12 -9.94
C GLY A 536 8.70 -16.89 -8.63
N ARG A 537 9.46 -16.48 -7.62
CA ARG A 537 9.91 -17.31 -6.49
C ARG A 537 9.21 -16.89 -5.19
N GLY A 538 8.77 -17.85 -4.39
CA GLY A 538 8.06 -17.57 -3.12
C GLY A 538 6.64 -17.01 -3.29
N GLY A 539 5.83 -17.09 -2.24
CA GLY A 539 4.43 -16.68 -2.27
C GLY A 539 3.87 -16.43 -0.88
N SER A 540 3.07 -15.37 -0.71
CA SER A 540 1.83 -15.51 0.06
C SER A 540 0.78 -16.12 -0.86
N PHE A 541 0.19 -17.25 -0.48
CA PHE A 541 -0.99 -17.74 -1.17
C PHE A 541 -2.21 -17.06 -0.57
N THR A 542 -2.93 -16.30 -1.38
CA THR A 542 -4.34 -16.01 -1.13
C THR A 542 -5.16 -16.88 -2.06
N VAL A 543 -5.96 -17.79 -1.50
CA VAL A 543 -7.02 -18.48 -2.24
C VAL A 543 -8.14 -17.47 -2.43
N ARG A 544 -8.20 -16.76 -3.57
CA ARG A 544 -9.35 -15.88 -3.85
C ARG A 544 -10.56 -16.72 -4.25
N PRO A 545 -11.75 -16.36 -3.77
CA PRO A 545 -12.62 -15.48 -4.55
C PRO A 545 -13.24 -14.35 -3.70
N GLY A 546 -13.55 -13.23 -4.35
CA GLY A 546 -13.82 -11.96 -3.68
C GLY A 546 -15.28 -11.63 -3.34
N ALA A 547 -15.43 -10.43 -2.79
CA ALA A 547 -16.65 -9.65 -2.53
C ALA A 547 -17.57 -10.05 -1.37
N ALA A 548 -17.83 -9.05 -0.53
CA ALA A 548 -18.67 -8.98 0.68
C ALA A 548 -18.47 -10.11 1.71
N GLY A 549 -17.62 -9.83 2.71
CA GLY A 549 -17.41 -10.70 3.89
C GLY A 549 -16.17 -11.59 3.82
N ASP A 550 -15.14 -11.16 3.11
CA ASP A 550 -13.92 -11.91 2.80
C ASP A 550 -13.15 -12.35 4.08
N VAL A 551 -13.54 -13.50 4.64
CA VAL A 551 -12.70 -14.26 5.56
C VAL A 551 -11.93 -15.22 4.65
N GLN A 552 -10.69 -14.84 4.37
CA GLN A 552 -9.79 -15.57 3.49
C GLN A 552 -9.63 -17.01 3.99
N PRO A 553 -9.71 -18.05 3.13
CA PRO A 553 -9.22 -19.37 3.49
C PRO A 553 -7.78 -19.19 3.94
N THR A 554 -7.51 -19.47 5.22
CA THR A 554 -6.25 -19.10 5.87
C THR A 554 -5.09 -19.85 5.20
N MET A 555 -4.39 -19.17 4.32
CA MET A 555 -3.00 -19.44 4.02
C MET A 555 -2.16 -18.30 4.58
N GLN A 556 -1.92 -18.42 5.88
CA GLN A 556 -1.36 -17.32 6.64
C GLN A 556 0.08 -17.03 6.24
N ALA A 557 0.37 -15.74 6.04
CA ALA A 557 1.70 -15.24 5.70
C ALA A 557 2.29 -14.44 6.87
N ALA A 558 3.62 -14.33 6.89
CA ALA A 558 4.38 -13.52 7.84
C ALA A 558 3.93 -12.05 7.85
N LEU A 559 4.31 -11.32 8.90
CA LEU A 559 4.13 -9.87 9.02
C LEU A 559 4.51 -9.13 7.74
N ARG A 560 5.55 -9.59 7.05
CA ARG A 560 5.86 -9.14 5.70
C ARG A 560 5.94 -10.34 4.76
N ALA A 561 5.00 -10.43 3.82
CA ALA A 561 5.00 -11.47 2.80
C ALA A 561 6.18 -11.27 1.84
N THR A 562 7.32 -11.90 2.15
CA THR A 562 8.57 -11.63 1.45
C THR A 562 8.86 -12.68 0.40
N TYR A 563 9.29 -12.25 -0.76
CA TYR A 563 9.62 -13.14 -1.87
C TYR A 563 11.10 -13.02 -2.16
N PHE A 564 11.78 -14.15 -2.33
CA PHE A 564 13.24 -14.18 -2.46
C PHE A 564 13.71 -14.79 -3.78
N ALA A 565 14.74 -14.19 -4.37
CA ALA A 565 15.38 -14.55 -5.62
C ALA A 565 16.90 -14.42 -5.53
N ASP A 566 17.57 -15.55 -5.74
CA ASP A 566 19.01 -15.73 -5.69
C ASP A 566 19.55 -15.32 -4.31
N GLY A 567 18.79 -15.64 -3.26
CA GLY A 567 19.05 -15.23 -1.90
C GLY A 567 18.64 -13.79 -1.57
N GLU A 568 18.02 -13.05 -2.51
CA GLU A 568 17.63 -11.65 -2.31
C GLU A 568 16.12 -11.39 -2.34
N ALA A 569 15.61 -10.57 -1.43
CA ALA A 569 14.21 -10.22 -1.36
C ALA A 569 13.80 -9.32 -2.53
N PHE A 570 12.92 -9.79 -3.41
CA PHE A 570 12.42 -9.02 -4.55
C PHE A 570 10.94 -8.67 -4.42
N ALA A 571 10.22 -9.24 -3.44
CA ALA A 571 8.88 -8.77 -3.09
C ALA A 571 8.54 -8.77 -1.58
N GLY A 572 7.43 -8.11 -1.21
CA GLY A 572 7.03 -7.84 0.19
C GLY A 572 6.73 -6.39 0.57
N GLY A 573 6.50 -5.51 -0.40
CA GLY A 573 6.12 -4.10 -0.21
C GLY A 573 7.25 -3.11 -0.49
N PRO A 574 6.99 -2.03 -1.25
CA PRO A 574 8.03 -1.17 -1.81
C PRO A 574 8.74 -0.32 -0.77
N ALA A 575 8.11 -0.08 0.37
CA ALA A 575 8.59 0.86 1.37
C ALA A 575 8.30 0.33 2.77
N LEU A 576 9.31 0.34 3.65
CA LEU A 576 9.18 0.17 5.09
C LEU A 576 9.81 1.39 5.76
N ARG A 577 9.20 1.86 6.84
CA ARG A 577 9.81 2.83 7.74
C ARG A 577 9.51 2.55 9.19
N VAL A 578 10.53 2.73 10.02
CA VAL A 578 10.43 2.77 11.48
C VAL A 578 10.88 4.16 11.93
N VAL A 579 10.10 4.81 12.79
CA VAL A 579 10.42 6.11 13.38
C VAL A 579 10.40 5.98 14.89
N ARG A 580 11.41 6.54 15.54
CA ARG A 580 11.58 6.64 16.99
C ARG A 580 11.57 8.11 17.37
N PHE A 581 10.75 8.47 18.34
CA PHE A 581 10.78 9.80 18.95
C PHE A 581 11.43 9.73 20.32
N GLY A 582 12.71 10.09 20.36
CA GLY A 582 13.53 10.04 21.57
C GLY A 582 13.76 11.40 22.21
N SER A 583 14.27 11.36 23.44
CA SER A 583 14.72 12.58 24.16
C SER A 583 15.91 13.27 23.47
N ASP A 584 16.66 12.52 22.66
CA ASP A 584 17.75 12.99 21.81
C ASP A 584 17.27 13.44 20.41
N GLY A 585 15.96 13.44 20.17
CA GLY A 585 15.33 13.81 18.91
C GLY A 585 14.74 12.61 18.16
N MET A 586 14.24 12.88 16.96
CA MET A 586 13.66 11.87 16.09
C MET A 586 14.77 11.12 15.34
N ARG A 587 14.66 9.80 15.28
CA ARG A 587 15.47 8.92 14.42
C ARG A 587 14.56 8.06 13.55
N SER A 588 15.02 7.73 12.36
CA SER A 588 14.26 6.85 11.46
C SER A 588 15.15 5.89 10.70
N TRP A 589 14.54 4.79 10.28
CA TRP A 589 15.12 3.74 9.45
C TRP A 589 14.14 3.40 8.34
N SER A 590 14.65 3.02 7.17
CA SER A 590 13.81 2.62 6.05
C SER A 590 14.38 1.48 5.23
N LEU A 591 13.47 0.87 4.45
CA LEU A 591 13.81 0.07 3.29
C LEU A 591 13.01 0.52 2.08
N LEU A 592 13.67 0.75 0.95
CA LEU A 592 13.09 0.99 -0.36
C LEU A 592 13.45 -0.17 -1.30
N LEU A 593 12.45 -1.00 -1.61
CA LEU A 593 12.59 -2.14 -2.50
C LEU A 593 12.24 -1.76 -3.95
N PRO A 594 12.87 -2.41 -4.95
CA PRO A 594 13.82 -3.53 -4.84
C PRO A 594 15.28 -3.11 -4.60
N ARG A 595 15.59 -1.80 -4.57
CA ARG A 595 16.97 -1.30 -4.48
C ARG A 595 17.74 -1.81 -3.26
N GLN A 596 17.04 -2.04 -2.15
CA GLN A 596 17.63 -2.48 -0.88
C GLN A 596 17.28 -3.93 -0.53
N ALA A 597 16.99 -4.75 -1.55
CA ALA A 597 16.71 -6.18 -1.44
C ALA A 597 17.74 -6.94 -0.58
N ALA A 598 19.02 -6.68 -0.82
CA ALA A 598 20.11 -7.35 -0.12
C ALA A 598 20.13 -7.04 1.38
N ALA A 599 19.84 -5.80 1.80
CA ALA A 599 19.76 -5.43 3.21
C ALA A 599 18.58 -6.13 3.89
N PHE A 600 17.41 -6.09 3.24
CA PHE A 600 16.22 -6.75 3.74
C PHE A 600 16.42 -8.27 3.91
N SER A 601 17.18 -8.90 3.01
CA SER A 601 17.48 -10.34 3.06
C SER A 601 18.35 -10.75 4.24
N ARG A 602 19.07 -9.80 4.83
CA ARG A 602 19.84 -10.00 6.07
C ARG A 602 19.03 -9.65 7.32
N GLY A 603 17.75 -9.29 7.17
CA GLY A 603 16.91 -8.79 8.27
C GLY A 603 17.30 -7.38 8.72
N GLU A 604 17.94 -6.59 7.86
CA GLU A 604 18.39 -5.25 8.19
C GLU A 604 17.37 -4.21 7.71
N VAL A 605 17.14 -3.17 8.52
CA VAL A 605 16.48 -1.91 8.12
C VAL A 605 17.50 -0.79 8.30
N LEU A 606 17.69 0.04 7.28
CA LEU A 606 18.83 0.95 7.21
C LEU A 606 18.50 2.31 7.84
N PRO A 607 19.42 2.95 8.59
CA PRO A 607 19.17 4.28 9.13
C PRO A 607 18.97 5.31 8.01
N THR A 608 18.06 6.25 8.22
CA THR A 608 17.79 7.35 7.27
C THR A 608 18.26 8.69 7.80
N ALA A 609 18.91 9.47 6.94
CA ALA A 609 19.34 10.82 7.27
C ALA A 609 18.16 11.81 7.15
N PHE A 610 17.72 12.35 8.29
CA PHE A 610 16.67 13.38 8.34
C PHE A 610 17.20 14.78 8.03
N HIS A 611 18.45 15.08 8.39
CA HIS A 611 19.16 16.26 7.89
C HIS A 611 20.34 15.84 7.01
N PRO A 612 20.68 16.60 5.95
CA PRO A 612 21.89 16.35 5.16
C PRO A 612 23.23 16.39 5.93
N ARG A 613 23.20 16.77 7.22
CA ARG A 613 24.38 16.78 8.11
C ARG A 613 24.50 15.48 8.92
N ASP A 614 23.41 14.72 9.00
CA ASP A 614 23.33 13.44 9.71
C ASP A 614 23.72 12.27 8.80
N ALA A 615 24.03 12.54 7.54
CA ALA A 615 24.52 11.53 6.61
C ALA A 615 26.00 11.23 6.92
N ASP A 616 26.27 10.03 7.44
CA ASP A 616 27.60 9.54 7.81
C ASP A 616 28.60 9.52 6.64
N ASP A 617 28.09 9.49 5.39
CA ASP A 617 28.86 9.72 4.17
C ASP A 617 27.97 10.33 3.07
N VAL A 618 28.52 11.27 2.29
CA VAL A 618 27.80 11.96 1.20
C VAL A 618 28.59 11.81 -0.09
N ASP A 619 28.18 10.86 -0.93
CA ASP A 619 28.90 10.51 -2.17
C ASP A 619 28.90 11.63 -3.22
N ALA A 620 27.84 12.44 -3.26
CA ALA A 620 27.68 13.48 -4.25
C ALA A 620 26.96 14.70 -3.66
N VAL A 621 27.60 15.87 -3.77
CA VAL A 621 26.99 17.17 -3.49
C VAL A 621 26.85 17.91 -4.81
N ARG A 622 25.61 18.25 -5.17
CA ARG A 622 25.32 19.04 -6.37
C ARG A 622 24.50 20.26 -6.03
N ARG A 623 24.88 21.42 -6.56
CA ARG A 623 24.05 22.64 -6.51
C ARG A 623 23.38 22.84 -7.84
N LEU A 624 22.07 23.04 -7.82
CA LEU A 624 21.25 23.30 -8.99
C LEU A 624 20.59 24.67 -8.86
N THR A 625 20.55 25.43 -9.95
CA THR A 625 19.79 26.66 -10.03
C THR A 625 18.38 26.34 -10.52
N ALA A 626 17.38 26.56 -9.68
CA ALA A 626 15.99 26.27 -9.97
C ALA A 626 15.36 27.41 -10.80
N THR A 627 15.05 27.14 -12.06
CA THR A 627 14.46 28.11 -13.00
C THR A 627 13.51 27.45 -13.99
N ASP A 628 12.50 28.17 -14.45
CA ASP A 628 11.64 27.81 -15.59
C ASP A 628 12.36 28.07 -16.93
N LYS A 629 13.45 27.35 -17.21
CA LYS A 629 14.13 27.51 -18.51
C LYS A 629 13.12 27.27 -19.65
N VAL A 630 13.24 28.13 -20.68
CA VAL A 630 12.46 28.13 -21.93
C VAL A 630 12.75 26.89 -22.75
#